data_AF-A0A3N5AMW4-F1
#
_entry.id   AF-A0A3N5AMW4-F1
#
_cell.length_a   1.000
_cell.length_b   1.000
_cell.length_c   1.000
_cell.angle_alpha   90.00
_cell.angle_beta   90.00
_cell.angle_gamma   90.00
#
_symmetry.space_group_name_H-M   'P 1'
#
loop_
_entity.id
_entity.type
_entity.pdbx_description
1 polymer ?
#
loop_
_entity_poly.entity_id
_entity_poly.type
_entity_poly.pdbx_seq_one_letter_code
_entity_poly.pdbx_strand_id
1 'polypeptide(L)'
;MISNSVPLPPTVYPVAKGRVWAMLAGSLVFVALGIAFLVARSTLKMTVAGAVAVPFFGLCSVIIVQRLLRDRPELVLDDAGVDHVRLGRFGWDEIAAVRIREQRVRNTSQLFIELVLHDPDAYLARAPRLVRSTASMNARLGFGPANVATNTLPVPPEAVLDAMRRHRPGLAVQH
;
A
#
# COMPACT_ATOMS: atom_id res chain seq x y z
N MET A 1 2.07 40.53 -10.04
CA MET A 1 2.30 39.43 -11.01
C MET A 1 1.54 38.22 -10.50
N ILE A 2 0.37 37.95 -11.07
CA ILE A 2 -0.45 36.79 -10.71
C ILE A 2 0.15 35.61 -11.49
N SER A 3 0.84 34.71 -10.78
CA SER A 3 1.33 33.47 -11.38
C SER A 3 0.12 32.65 -11.79
N ASN A 4 -0.20 32.64 -13.08
CA ASN A 4 -1.11 31.67 -13.68
C ASN A 4 -0.44 30.29 -13.58
N SER A 5 -0.56 29.65 -12.42
CA SER A 5 -0.19 28.25 -12.27
C SER A 5 -1.19 27.42 -13.05
N VAL A 6 -0.82 27.04 -14.28
CA VAL A 6 -1.49 25.95 -15.00
C VAL A 6 -1.54 24.76 -14.02
N PRO A 7 -2.73 24.23 -13.69
CA PRO A 7 -2.83 23.08 -12.79
C PRO A 7 -1.98 21.96 -13.36
N LEU A 8 -1.06 21.43 -12.55
CA LEU A 8 -0.21 20.35 -13.03
C LEU A 8 -1.11 19.13 -13.27
N PRO A 9 -0.93 18.39 -14.38
CA PRO A 9 -1.69 17.17 -14.58
C PRO A 9 -1.42 16.24 -13.39
N PRO A 10 -2.46 15.59 -12.84
CA PRO A 10 -2.31 14.75 -11.66
C PRO A 10 -1.32 13.61 -11.95
N THR A 11 -0.35 13.45 -11.07
CA THR A 11 0.62 12.34 -11.17
C THR A 11 -0.04 11.09 -10.58
N VAL A 12 -0.39 10.14 -11.45
CA VAL A 12 -1.07 8.90 -11.07
C VAL A 12 -0.09 7.74 -11.08
N TYR A 13 0.07 7.09 -9.94
CA TYR A 13 0.81 5.84 -9.82
C TYR A 13 -0.18 4.67 -9.78
N PRO A 14 -0.27 3.88 -10.87
CA PRO A 14 -1.10 2.71 -10.88
C PRO A 14 -0.50 1.61 -10.01
N VAL A 15 -1.33 0.64 -9.65
CA VAL A 15 -0.86 -0.60 -9.02
C VAL A 15 0.16 -1.29 -9.93
N ALA A 16 1.23 -1.83 -9.36
CA ALA A 16 2.20 -2.65 -10.09
C ALA A 16 1.57 -3.98 -10.56
N LYS A 17 0.79 -3.94 -11.66
CA LYS A 17 -0.04 -5.05 -12.15
C LYS A 17 0.74 -6.37 -12.29
N GLY A 18 1.99 -6.32 -12.75
CA GLY A 18 2.84 -7.51 -12.89
C GLY A 18 3.09 -8.26 -11.56
N ARG A 19 3.34 -7.54 -10.45
CA ARG A 19 3.51 -8.16 -9.13
C ARG A 19 2.21 -8.78 -8.65
N VAL A 20 1.08 -8.10 -8.88
CA VAL A 20 -0.24 -8.59 -8.47
C VAL A 20 -0.63 -9.85 -9.26
N TRP A 21 -0.32 -9.89 -10.56
CA TRP A 21 -0.49 -11.10 -11.39
C TRP A 21 0.40 -12.25 -10.93
N ALA A 22 1.66 -11.99 -10.57
CA ALA A 22 2.55 -13.02 -10.03
C ALA A 22 2.04 -13.59 -8.69
N MET A 23 1.50 -12.74 -7.81
CA MET A 23 0.87 -13.17 -6.56
C MET A 23 -0.37 -14.04 -6.82
N LEU A 24 -1.20 -13.67 -7.79
CA LEU A 24 -2.37 -14.46 -8.20
C LEU A 24 -1.95 -15.83 -8.77
N ALA A 25 -0.94 -15.86 -9.63
CA ALA A 25 -0.42 -17.10 -10.19
C ALA A 25 0.10 -18.03 -9.07
N GLY A 26 0.87 -17.48 -8.13
CA GLY A 26 1.35 -18.21 -6.97
C GLY A 26 0.21 -18.76 -6.10
N SER A 27 -0.80 -17.95 -5.79
CA SER A 27 -1.93 -18.40 -4.97
C SER A 27 -2.73 -19.51 -5.65
N LEU A 28 -2.96 -19.43 -6.96
CA LEU A 28 -3.63 -20.48 -7.72
C LEU A 28 -2.85 -21.80 -7.75
N VAL A 29 -1.51 -21.73 -7.85
CA VAL A 29 -0.65 -22.92 -7.75
C VAL A 29 -0.80 -23.59 -6.38
N PHE A 30 -0.80 -22.81 -5.30
CA PHE A 30 -1.01 -23.37 -3.95
C PHE A 30 -2.41 -23.96 -3.77
N VAL A 31 -3.45 -23.35 -4.35
CA VAL A 31 -4.80 -23.93 -4.36
C VAL A 31 -4.82 -25.26 -5.11
N ALA A 32 -4.22 -25.33 -6.30
CA ALA A 32 -4.15 -26.56 -7.09
C ALA A 32 -3.39 -27.68 -6.36
N LEU A 33 -2.25 -27.36 -5.73
CA LEU A 33 -1.50 -28.30 -4.89
C LEU A 33 -2.31 -28.75 -3.66
N GLY A 34 -3.02 -27.83 -3.02
CA GLY A 34 -3.90 -28.14 -1.89
C GLY A 34 -5.03 -29.09 -2.28
N ILE A 35 -5.68 -28.87 -3.43
CA ILE A 35 -6.69 -29.78 -3.98
C ILE A 35 -6.06 -31.15 -4.31
N ALA A 36 -4.88 -31.17 -4.94
CA ALA A 36 -4.19 -32.42 -5.25
C ALA A 36 -3.89 -33.25 -3.99
N PHE A 37 -3.48 -32.61 -2.89
CA PHE A 37 -3.28 -33.29 -1.60
C PHE A 37 -4.56 -33.82 -0.96
N LEU A 38 -5.70 -33.16 -1.21
CA LEU A 38 -7.01 -33.62 -0.73
C LEU A 38 -7.57 -34.80 -1.53
N VAL A 39 -7.32 -34.84 -2.85
CA VAL A 39 -7.86 -35.88 -3.76
C VAL A 39 -6.95 -37.10 -3.84
N ALA A 40 -5.63 -36.93 -3.81
CA ALA A 40 -4.72 -38.05 -3.69
C ALA A 40 -4.94 -38.76 -2.35
N ARG A 41 -4.82 -40.10 -2.32
CA ARG A 41 -4.83 -40.92 -1.08
C ARG A 41 -3.60 -40.60 -0.23
N SER A 42 -3.56 -39.39 0.29
CA SER A 42 -2.44 -38.79 0.96
C SER A 42 -2.45 -39.13 2.44
N THR A 43 -1.32 -38.97 3.09
CA THR A 43 -1.23 -39.09 4.55
C THR A 43 -2.13 -38.04 5.23
N LEU A 44 -2.59 -38.32 6.46
CA LEU A 44 -3.41 -37.40 7.25
C LEU A 44 -2.81 -35.97 7.32
N LYS A 45 -1.47 -35.87 7.37
CA LYS A 45 -0.73 -34.59 7.36
C LYS A 45 -0.94 -33.79 6.07
N MET A 46 -0.92 -34.45 4.92
CA MET A 46 -1.13 -33.82 3.62
C MET A 46 -2.59 -33.38 3.44
N THR A 47 -3.55 -34.18 3.91
CA THR A 47 -4.97 -33.82 3.90
C THR A 47 -5.23 -32.58 4.75
N VAL A 48 -4.67 -32.50 5.96
CA VAL A 48 -4.78 -31.31 6.82
C VAL A 48 -4.12 -30.10 6.17
N ALA A 49 -2.93 -30.27 5.58
CA ALA A 49 -2.25 -29.18 4.87
C ALA A 49 -3.09 -28.65 3.70
N GLY A 50 -3.67 -29.54 2.88
CA GLY A 50 -4.59 -29.17 1.80
C GLY A 50 -5.85 -28.48 2.32
N ALA A 51 -6.45 -28.99 3.39
CA ALA A 51 -7.67 -28.44 4.00
C ALA A 51 -7.48 -27.02 4.54
N VAL A 52 -6.26 -26.65 4.96
CA VAL A 52 -5.93 -25.28 5.39
C VAL A 52 -5.48 -24.42 4.20
N ALA A 53 -4.68 -24.97 3.29
CA ALA A 53 -4.13 -24.25 2.16
C ALA A 53 -5.23 -23.79 1.19
N VAL A 54 -6.18 -24.66 0.82
CA VAL A 54 -7.23 -24.35 -0.15
C VAL A 54 -8.09 -23.13 0.27
N PRO A 55 -8.70 -23.09 1.47
CA PRO A 55 -9.50 -21.93 1.87
C PRO A 55 -8.63 -20.67 2.06
N PHE A 56 -7.41 -20.80 2.58
CA PHE A 56 -6.52 -19.66 2.79
C PHE A 56 -6.09 -19.01 1.46
N PHE A 57 -5.45 -19.80 0.58
CA PHE A 57 -4.98 -19.31 -0.71
C PHE A 57 -6.13 -19.03 -1.68
N GLY A 58 -7.26 -19.72 -1.55
CA GLY A 58 -8.50 -19.43 -2.27
C GLY A 58 -9.04 -18.04 -1.91
N LEU A 59 -9.15 -17.74 -0.61
CA LEU A 59 -9.56 -16.41 -0.14
C LEU A 59 -8.58 -15.32 -0.60
N CYS A 60 -7.27 -15.56 -0.51
CA CYS A 60 -6.27 -14.64 -1.03
C CYS A 60 -6.46 -14.37 -2.53
N SER A 61 -6.73 -15.42 -3.33
CA SER A 61 -6.97 -15.30 -4.77
C SER A 61 -8.19 -14.41 -5.05
N VAL A 62 -9.30 -14.60 -4.33
CA VAL A 62 -10.51 -13.78 -4.46
C VAL A 62 -10.20 -12.30 -4.15
N ILE A 63 -9.49 -12.04 -3.06
CA ILE A 63 -9.10 -10.66 -2.68
C ILE A 63 -8.20 -10.02 -3.74
N ILE A 64 -7.25 -10.78 -4.31
CA ILE A 64 -6.35 -10.29 -5.36
C ILE A 64 -7.14 -9.99 -6.65
N VAL A 65 -8.06 -10.86 -7.05
CA VAL A 65 -8.93 -10.63 -8.22
C VAL A 65 -9.81 -9.40 -8.01
N GLN A 66 -10.44 -9.26 -6.84
CA GLN A 66 -11.21 -8.05 -6.50
C GLN A 66 -10.34 -6.79 -6.57
N ARG A 67 -9.08 -6.86 -6.14
CA ARG A 67 -8.12 -5.75 -6.24
C ARG A 67 -7.74 -5.43 -7.68
N LEU A 68 -7.59 -6.43 -8.55
CA LEU A 68 -7.29 -6.24 -9.97
C LEU A 68 -8.47 -5.65 -10.75
N LEU A 69 -9.70 -6.04 -10.42
CA LEU A 69 -10.92 -5.50 -11.03
C LEU A 69 -11.21 -4.06 -10.56
N ARG A 70 -10.70 -3.68 -9.39
CA ARG A 70 -10.76 -2.31 -8.91
C ARG A 70 -9.68 -1.50 -9.61
N ASP A 71 -10.02 -0.85 -10.73
CA ASP A 71 -9.15 0.12 -11.43
C ASP A 71 -8.99 1.43 -10.62
N ARG A 72 -8.64 1.30 -9.34
CA ARG A 72 -8.30 2.44 -8.47
C ARG A 72 -6.77 2.55 -8.47
N PRO A 73 -6.22 3.72 -8.84
CA PRO A 73 -4.79 3.97 -8.73
C PRO A 73 -4.34 3.84 -7.27
N GLU A 74 -3.08 3.45 -7.06
CA GLU A 74 -2.54 3.21 -5.73
C GLU A 74 -2.23 4.52 -5.03
N LEU A 75 -1.69 5.48 -5.77
CA LEU A 75 -1.38 6.82 -5.30
C LEU A 75 -1.70 7.83 -6.39
N VAL A 76 -2.44 8.88 -6.06
CA VAL A 76 -2.70 10.03 -6.92
C VAL A 76 -2.17 11.26 -6.21
N LEU A 77 -1.33 12.02 -6.92
CA LEU A 77 -0.85 13.32 -6.47
C LEU A 77 -1.50 14.38 -7.35
N ASP A 78 -2.19 15.32 -6.73
CA ASP A 78 -2.78 16.47 -7.41
C ASP A 78 -2.52 17.76 -6.64
N ASP A 79 -2.96 18.88 -7.18
CA ASP A 79 -2.74 20.20 -6.56
C ASP A 79 -3.51 20.38 -5.24
N ALA A 80 -4.51 19.53 -4.98
CA ALA A 80 -5.26 19.55 -3.73
C ALA A 80 -4.65 18.63 -2.66
N GLY A 81 -3.87 17.61 -3.05
CA GLY A 81 -3.19 16.75 -2.08
C GLY A 81 -2.73 15.39 -2.60
N VAL A 82 -2.74 14.44 -1.68
CA VAL A 82 -2.29 13.06 -1.86
C VAL A 82 -3.47 12.12 -1.61
N ASP A 83 -3.89 11.35 -2.61
CA ASP A 83 -4.92 10.33 -2.45
C ASP A 83 -4.31 8.93 -2.54
N HIS A 84 -4.47 8.14 -1.47
CA HIS A 84 -3.97 6.78 -1.40
C HIS A 84 -5.13 5.80 -1.18
N VAL A 85 -5.17 4.72 -1.98
CA VAL A 85 -6.31 3.79 -2.03
C VAL A 85 -6.72 3.18 -0.67
N ARG A 86 -5.78 3.06 0.29
CA ARG A 86 -6.04 2.52 1.64
C ARG A 86 -6.17 3.57 2.75
N LEU A 87 -5.40 4.65 2.66
CA LEU A 87 -5.33 5.67 3.71
C LEU A 87 -6.34 6.81 3.45
N GLY A 88 -6.85 6.90 2.23
CA GLY A 88 -7.72 7.97 1.78
C GLY A 88 -6.92 9.17 1.29
N ARG A 89 -7.65 10.29 1.19
CA ARG A 89 -7.11 11.57 0.70
C ARG A 89 -6.63 12.44 1.85
N PHE A 90 -5.47 13.06 1.66
CA PHE A 90 -4.84 14.04 2.54
C PHE A 90 -4.66 15.34 1.77
N GLY A 91 -5.16 16.45 2.29
CA GLY A 91 -4.83 17.78 1.76
C GLY A 91 -3.37 18.13 2.03
N TRP A 92 -2.74 18.94 1.17
CA TRP A 92 -1.37 19.42 1.40
C TRP A 92 -1.23 20.17 2.73
N ASP A 93 -2.27 20.87 3.17
CA ASP A 93 -2.29 21.60 4.44
C ASP A 93 -2.45 20.69 5.68
N GLU A 94 -2.78 19.41 5.49
CA GLU A 94 -2.81 18.42 6.57
C GLU A 94 -1.44 17.76 6.79
N ILE A 95 -0.56 17.85 5.78
CA ILE A 95 0.76 17.22 5.76
C ILE A 95 1.79 18.24 6.25
N ALA A 96 2.27 18.03 7.48
CA ALA A 96 3.31 18.85 8.08
C ALA A 96 4.68 18.61 7.43
N ALA A 97 5.01 17.35 7.14
CA ALA A 97 6.25 16.96 6.48
C ALA A 97 6.11 15.60 5.81
N VAL A 98 7.05 15.28 4.92
CA VAL A 98 7.20 13.94 4.35
C VAL A 98 8.57 13.41 4.71
N ARG A 99 8.63 12.15 5.16
CA ARG A 99 9.88 11.45 5.46
C ARG A 99 9.96 10.14 4.68
N ILE A 100 11.13 9.83 4.15
CA ILE A 100 11.43 8.49 3.64
C ILE A 100 12.04 7.69 4.79
N ARG A 101 11.41 6.58 5.17
CA ARG A 101 11.94 5.64 6.15
C ARG A 101 12.43 4.39 5.46
N GLU A 102 13.67 4.00 5.74
CA GLU A 102 14.17 2.69 5.39
C GLU A 102 13.99 1.73 6.58
N GLN A 103 13.25 0.64 6.36
CA GLN A 103 13.19 -0.47 7.31
C GLN A 103 13.96 -1.65 6.74
N ARG A 104 15.01 -2.07 7.44
CA ARG A 104 15.73 -3.29 7.11
C ARG A 104 15.00 -4.48 7.72
N VAL A 105 14.43 -5.34 6.88
CA VAL A 105 13.81 -6.60 7.30
C VAL A 105 14.69 -7.74 6.82
N ARG A 106 15.45 -8.32 7.76
CA ARG A 106 16.44 -9.38 7.50
C ARG A 106 17.47 -8.95 6.44
N ASN A 107 17.32 -9.45 5.20
CA ASN A 107 18.22 -9.19 4.06
C ASN A 107 17.61 -8.23 3.02
N THR A 108 16.44 -7.67 3.27
CA THR A 108 15.76 -6.76 2.35
C THR A 108 15.57 -5.41 3.02
N SER A 109 16.00 -4.34 2.35
CA SER A 109 15.59 -2.98 2.71
C SER A 109 14.23 -2.70 2.07
N GLN A 110 13.29 -2.25 2.89
CA GLN A 110 12.00 -1.77 2.41
C GLN A 110 11.89 -0.29 2.75
N LEU A 111 11.68 0.52 1.72
CA LEU A 111 11.47 1.95 1.88
C LEU A 111 9.98 2.25 2.07
N PHE A 112 9.71 3.27 2.86
CA PHE A 112 8.37 3.75 3.18
C PHE A 112 8.34 5.26 3.05
N ILE A 113 7.24 5.79 2.55
CA ILE A 113 6.96 7.22 2.58
C ILE A 113 6.01 7.46 3.73
N GLU A 114 6.49 8.17 4.74
CA GLU A 114 5.73 8.58 5.90
C GLU A 114 5.22 10.00 5.69
N LEU A 115 3.90 10.17 5.74
CA LEU A 115 3.25 11.46 5.77
C LEU A 115 3.11 11.88 7.23
N VAL A 116 3.91 12.86 7.66
CA VAL A 116 3.80 13.45 8.98
C VAL A 116 2.63 14.42 8.95
N LEU A 117 1.55 14.08 9.64
CA LEU A 117 0.34 14.90 9.70
C LEU A 117 0.46 15.94 10.82
N HIS A 118 -0.15 17.12 10.62
CA HIS A 118 -0.27 18.12 11.68
C HIS A 118 -1.10 17.60 12.86
N ASP A 119 -2.19 16.89 12.58
CA ASP A 119 -3.06 16.28 13.59
C ASP A 119 -3.33 14.79 13.26
N PRO A 120 -2.46 13.89 13.73
CA PRO A 120 -2.63 12.45 13.51
C PRO A 120 -3.88 11.89 14.21
N ASP A 121 -4.30 12.47 15.33
CA ASP A 121 -5.44 11.99 16.11
C ASP A 121 -6.77 12.31 15.43
N ALA A 122 -6.91 13.50 14.85
CA ALA A 122 -8.05 13.86 14.02
C ALA A 122 -8.19 12.94 12.79
N TYR A 123 -7.06 12.56 12.17
CA TYR A 123 -7.06 11.58 11.09
C TYR A 123 -7.52 10.19 11.56
N LEU A 124 -7.01 9.70 12.69
CA LEU A 124 -7.40 8.38 13.21
C LEU A 124 -8.86 8.34 13.68
N ALA A 125 -9.41 9.46 14.14
CA ALA A 125 -10.81 9.59 14.54
C ALA A 125 -11.76 9.38 13.34
N ARG A 126 -11.46 10.02 12.20
CA ARG A 126 -12.23 9.89 10.95
C ARG A 126 -11.92 8.61 10.16
N ALA A 127 -10.77 7.97 10.40
CA ALA A 127 -10.37 6.78 9.68
C ALA A 127 -11.26 5.55 9.98
N PRO A 128 -11.52 4.69 8.97
CA PRO A 128 -12.22 3.42 9.17
C PRO A 128 -11.57 2.57 10.25
N ARG A 129 -12.35 1.73 10.95
CA ARG A 129 -11.86 0.87 12.04
C ARG A 129 -10.66 0.01 11.62
N LEU A 130 -10.66 -0.49 10.39
CA LEU A 130 -9.54 -1.30 9.85
C LEU A 130 -8.25 -0.47 9.74
N VAL A 131 -8.33 0.75 9.19
CA VAL A 131 -7.19 1.66 9.05
C VAL A 131 -6.64 2.03 10.43
N ARG A 132 -7.53 2.31 11.40
CA ARG A 132 -7.16 2.60 12.80
C ARG A 132 -6.43 1.44 13.47
N SER A 133 -6.89 0.21 13.24
CA SER A 133 -6.25 -0.99 13.76
C SER A 133 -4.87 -1.22 13.12
N THR A 134 -4.72 -0.98 11.82
CA THR A 134 -3.42 -1.09 11.15
C THR A 134 -2.47 0.02 11.61
N ALA A 135 -2.97 1.24 11.77
CA ALA A 135 -2.19 2.37 12.25
C ALA A 135 -1.68 2.15 13.69
N SER A 136 -2.46 1.55 14.58
CA SER A 136 -2.00 1.24 15.93
C SER A 136 -0.94 0.14 15.97
N MET A 137 -1.02 -0.85 15.07
CA MET A 137 0.04 -1.84 14.89
C MET A 137 1.32 -1.21 14.33
N ASN A 138 1.19 -0.31 13.36
CA ASN A 138 2.31 0.44 12.80
C ASN A 138 2.96 1.35 13.85
N ALA A 139 2.17 2.01 14.70
CA ALA A 139 2.66 2.83 15.80
C ALA A 139 3.51 2.01 16.79
N ARG A 140 3.11 0.77 17.11
CA ARG A 140 3.91 -0.16 17.93
C ARG A 140 5.25 -0.53 17.29
N LEU A 141 5.34 -0.46 15.97
CA LEU A 141 6.55 -0.69 15.19
C LEU A 141 7.34 0.62 14.95
N GLY A 142 6.91 1.73 15.54
CA GLY A 142 7.56 3.05 15.42
C GLY A 142 7.23 3.81 14.13
N PHE A 143 6.19 3.41 13.41
CA PHE A 143 5.69 4.06 12.19
C PHE A 143 4.50 4.98 12.51
N GLY A 144 4.45 6.15 11.89
CA GLY A 144 3.28 7.03 11.92
C GLY A 144 1.98 6.43 11.35
N PRO A 145 0.84 7.10 11.56
CA PRO A 145 -0.46 6.61 11.16
C PRO A 145 -0.70 6.63 9.64
N ALA A 146 0.07 7.44 8.90
CA ALA A 146 0.00 7.57 7.44
C ALA A 146 1.32 7.15 6.80
N ASN A 147 1.53 5.83 6.66
CA ASN A 147 2.69 5.25 6.01
C ASN A 147 2.31 4.53 4.73
N VAL A 148 2.98 4.90 3.64
CA VAL A 148 2.81 4.30 2.31
C VAL A 148 4.03 3.43 2.02
N ALA A 149 3.80 2.13 1.87
CA ALA A 149 4.84 1.20 1.46
C ALA A 149 5.16 1.40 -0.02
N THR A 150 6.44 1.60 -0.36
CA THR A 150 6.84 1.89 -1.75
C THR A 150 6.87 0.64 -2.61
N ASN A 151 6.89 -0.55 -1.99
CA ASN A 151 6.87 -1.83 -2.68
C ASN A 151 5.58 -2.09 -3.45
N THR A 152 4.51 -1.35 -3.19
CA THR A 152 3.28 -1.43 -3.96
C THR A 152 3.26 -0.46 -5.14
N LEU A 153 4.12 0.56 -5.13
CA LEU A 153 4.29 1.52 -6.20
C LEU A 153 5.21 0.95 -7.31
N PRO A 154 4.99 1.36 -8.56
CA PRO A 154 5.84 0.97 -9.69
C PRO A 154 7.14 1.78 -9.74
N VAL A 155 7.26 2.83 -8.94
CA VAL A 155 8.38 3.78 -8.93
C VAL A 155 9.09 3.79 -7.57
N PRO A 156 10.37 4.19 -7.53
CA PRO A 156 11.10 4.37 -6.28
C PRO A 156 10.55 5.55 -5.46
N PRO A 157 10.70 5.55 -4.12
CA PRO A 157 10.20 6.60 -3.24
C PRO A 157 10.70 8.00 -3.58
N GLU A 158 11.94 8.11 -4.05
CA GLU A 158 12.56 9.38 -4.42
C GLU A 158 11.78 10.03 -5.56
N ALA A 159 11.36 9.25 -6.56
CA ALA A 159 10.56 9.74 -7.67
C ALA A 159 9.16 10.22 -7.22
N VAL A 160 8.60 9.59 -6.20
CA VAL A 160 7.33 10.02 -5.59
C VAL A 160 7.55 11.33 -4.82
N LEU A 161 8.62 11.42 -4.03
CA LEU A 161 8.96 12.64 -3.28
C LEU A 161 9.21 13.82 -4.23
N ASP A 162 9.90 13.60 -5.33
CA ASP A 162 10.12 14.61 -6.37
C ASP A 162 8.81 15.03 -7.04
N ALA A 163 7.86 14.11 -7.24
CA ALA A 163 6.51 14.45 -7.70
C ALA A 163 5.74 15.28 -6.66
N MET A 164 5.83 14.92 -5.37
CA MET A 164 5.21 15.69 -4.29
C MET A 164 5.77 17.12 -4.21
N ARG A 165 7.09 17.28 -4.34
CA ARG A 165 7.76 18.60 -4.38
C ARG A 165 7.34 19.43 -5.59
N ARG A 166 7.07 18.81 -6.74
CA ARG A 166 6.56 19.53 -7.91
C ARG A 166 5.17 20.13 -7.67
N HIS A 167 4.28 19.41 -7.00
CA HIS A 167 2.96 19.92 -6.62
C HIS A 167 2.99 20.87 -5.41
N ARG A 168 3.92 20.66 -4.47
CA ARG A 168 4.11 21.52 -3.29
C ARG A 168 5.61 21.81 -3.06
N PRO A 169 6.16 22.87 -3.70
CA PRO A 169 7.59 23.21 -3.58
C PRO A 169 8.05 23.53 -2.15
N GLY A 170 7.12 24.00 -1.29
CA GLY A 170 7.38 24.30 0.13
C GLY A 170 7.20 23.12 1.08
N LEU A 171 7.03 21.88 0.58
CA LEU A 171 6.82 20.71 1.41
C LEU A 171 8.09 20.40 2.22
N ALA A 172 7.98 20.42 3.55
CA ALA A 172 9.08 20.05 4.43
C ALA A 172 9.43 18.57 4.25
N VAL A 173 10.70 18.29 3.96
CA VAL A 173 11.22 16.92 3.86
C VAL A 173 12.14 16.66 5.03
N GLN A 174 11.82 15.62 5.80
CA GLN A 174 12.68 15.14 6.88
C GLN A 174 13.45 13.91 6.36
N HIS A 175 14.76 13.92 6.51
CA HIS A 175 15.65 12.81 6.17
C HIS A 175 15.76 11.83 7.35
#